data_AF-A0A257NRA7-F1
#
_entry.id   AF-A0A257NRA7-F1
#
_cell.length_a   1.000
_cell.length_b   1.000
_cell.length_c   1.000
_cell.angle_alpha   90.00
_cell.angle_beta   90.00
_cell.angle_gamma   90.00
#
_symmetry.space_group_name_H-M   'P 1'
#
loop_
_entity.id
_entity.type
_entity.pdbx_description
1 polymer ?
#
loop_
_entity_poly.entity_id
_entity_poly.type
_entity_poly.pdbx_seq_one_letter_code
_entity_poly.pdbx_strand_id
1 'polypeptide(L)' 'MVVGIKDVARAAGVSPATVSRALGGGKVSAALRAQVEAAVKDTGYRPNL' A
#
# COMPACT_ATOMS: atom_id res chain seq x y z
N MET A 1 2.08 13.01 -13.02
CA MET A 1 1.36 12.76 -11.75
C MET A 1 2.14 11.71 -10.99
N VAL A 2 2.56 12.00 -9.75
CA VAL A 2 3.32 11.06 -8.91
C VAL A 2 2.31 10.15 -8.23
N VAL A 3 2.38 8.85 -8.51
CA VAL A 3 1.61 7.84 -7.78
C VAL A 3 2.10 7.85 -6.33
N GLY A 4 1.23 8.23 -5.41
CA GLY A 4 1.55 8.32 -4.00
C GLY A 4 0.93 7.19 -3.19
N ILE A 5 1.29 7.11 -1.91
CA ILE A 5 0.72 6.15 -0.96
C ILE A 5 -0.81 6.26 -0.84
N LYS A 6 -1.37 7.44 -1.14
CA LYS A 6 -2.81 7.72 -1.17
C LYS A 6 -3.52 7.04 -2.34
N ASP A 7 -2.86 6.97 -3.50
CA ASP A 7 -3.41 6.32 -4.70
C ASP A 7 -3.41 4.80 -4.52
N VAL A 8 -2.30 4.27 -3.99
CA VAL A 8 -2.22 2.86 -3.56
C VAL A 8 -3.31 2.52 -2.56
N ALA A 9 -3.53 3.37 -1.55
CA ALA A 9 -4.56 3.16 -0.54
C ALA A 9 -5.95 3.11 -1.15
N ARG A 10 -6.24 4.01 -2.10
CA ARG A 10 -7.51 4.03 -2.85
C ARG A 10 -7.68 2.77 -3.71
N ALA A 11 -6.63 2.34 -4.41
CA ALA A 11 -6.66 1.13 -5.23
C ALA A 11 -6.83 -0.15 -4.41
N ALA A 12 -6.18 -0.23 -3.24
CA ALA A 12 -6.33 -1.34 -2.30
C ALA A 12 -7.62 -1.29 -1.48
N GLY A 13 -8.36 -0.16 -1.50
CA GLY A 13 -9.55 0.03 -0.66
C GLY A 13 -9.25 0.15 0.83
N VAL A 14 -8.04 0.59 1.20
CA VAL A 14 -7.59 0.70 2.60
C VAL A 14 -7.19 2.13 2.94
N SER A 15 -6.94 2.40 4.22
CA SER A 15 -6.43 3.71 4.63
C SER A 15 -4.95 3.90 4.27
N PRO A 16 -4.48 5.13 3.99
CA PRO A 16 -3.05 5.41 3.78
C PRO A 16 -2.18 5.01 4.96
N ALA A 17 -2.71 5.12 6.19
CA ALA A 17 -2.04 4.65 7.39
C ALA A 17 -1.84 3.14 7.39
N THR A 18 -2.77 2.39 6.81
CA THR A 18 -2.65 0.93 6.68
C THR A 18 -1.59 0.55 5.65
N VAL A 19 -1.51 1.27 4.53
CA VAL A 19 -0.43 1.09 3.54
C VAL A 19 0.93 1.41 4.18
N SER A 20 1.00 2.52 4.92
CA SER A 20 2.21 2.90 5.67
C SER A 20 2.63 1.83 6.68
N ARG A 21 1.70 1.23 7.42
CA ARG A 21 2.01 0.08 8.30
C ARG A 21 2.41 -1.15 7.51
N ALA A 22 1.73 -1.47 6.41
CA ALA A 22 2.05 -2.64 5.60
C ALA A 22 3.46 -2.56 4.99
N LEU A 23 3.86 -1.37 4.53
CA LEU A 23 5.19 -1.13 3.94
C LEU A 23 6.27 -0.89 5.00
N GLY A 24 5.94 -0.20 6.09
CA GLY A 24 6.86 0.14 7.18
C GLY A 24 7.02 -0.94 8.25
N GLY A 25 6.53 -2.16 8.04
CA GLY A 25 6.72 -3.29 8.96
C GLY A 25 5.79 -3.29 10.19
N GLY A 26 4.71 -2.51 10.17
CA GLY A 26 3.67 -2.54 11.20
C GLY A 26 2.81 -3.83 11.14
N LYS A 27 2.13 -4.14 12.24
CA LYS A 27 1.17 -5.26 12.31
C LYS A 27 -0.07 -4.95 11.45
N VAL A 28 -0.16 -5.61 10.30
CA VAL A 28 -1.35 -5.69 9.45
C VAL A 28 -1.68 -7.16 9.20
N SER A 29 -2.95 -7.45 8.96
CA SER A 29 -3.37 -8.81 8.61
C SER A 29 -2.73 -9.24 7.29
N ALA A 30 -2.40 -10.52 7.17
CA ALA A 30 -1.75 -11.07 5.96
C ALA A 30 -2.58 -10.81 4.69
N ALA A 31 -3.91 -10.94 4.78
CA ALA A 31 -4.82 -10.64 3.68
C ALA A 31 -4.71 -9.18 3.19
N LEU A 32 -4.57 -8.26 4.13
CA LEU A 32 -4.54 -6.83 3.83
C LEU A 32 -3.15 -6.41 3.33
N ARG A 33 -2.08 -7.04 3.84
CA ARG A 33 -0.75 -6.93 3.25
C ARG A 33 -0.73 -7.39 1.79
N ALA A 34 -1.37 -8.52 1.49
CA ALA A 34 -1.47 -9.03 0.12
C ALA A 34 -2.26 -8.08 -0.80
N GLN A 35 -3.37 -7.49 -0.33
CA GLN A 35 -4.09 -6.45 -1.08
C GLN A 35 -3.23 -5.22 -1.35
N VAL A 36 -2.50 -4.75 -0.34
CA VAL A 36 -1.60 -3.61 -0.51
C VAL A 36 -0.49 -3.95 -1.49
N GLU A 37 0.16 -5.10 -1.39
CA GLU A 37 1.20 -5.54 -2.33
C GLU A 37 0.66 -5.66 -3.77
N ALA A 38 -0.56 -6.17 -3.95
CA ALA A 38 -1.21 -6.21 -5.25
C ALA A 38 -1.44 -4.81 -5.80
N ALA A 39 -2.01 -3.90 -5.01
CA ALA A 39 -2.26 -2.52 -5.42
C ALA A 39 -0.96 -1.73 -5.68
N VAL A 40 0.10 -1.98 -4.90
CA VAL A 40 1.43 -1.41 -5.09
C VAL A 40 2.00 -1.85 -6.45
N LYS A 41 1.88 -3.14 -6.81
CA LYS A 41 2.26 -3.64 -8.13
C LYS A 41 1.44 -3.01 -9.25
N ASP A 42 0.12 -2.92 -9.07
CA ASP A 42 -0.81 -2.43 -10.09
C ASP A 42 -0.65 -0.93 -10.36
N THR A 43 -0.40 -0.16 -9.31
CA THR A 43 -0.16 1.30 -9.40
C THR A 43 1.29 1.64 -9.76
N GLY A 44 2.21 0.68 -9.73
CA GLY A 44 3.64 0.92 -9.95
C GLY A 44 4.31 1.72 -8.84
N TYR A 45 3.65 1.89 -7.69
CA TYR A 45 4.23 2.56 -6.54
C TYR A 45 5.45 1.77 -6.06
N ARG A 46 6.60 2.43 -5.95
CA ARG A 46 7.77 1.86 -5.29
C ARG A 46 8.10 2.71 -4.08
N PRO A 47 7.95 2.20 -2.85
CA PRO A 47 8.54 2.87 -1.71
C PRO A 47 10.04 2.93 -1.95
N ASN A 48 10.60 4.14 -1.97
CA ASN A 48 12.03 4.34 -2.03
C ASN A 48 12.56 3.89 -0.65
N LEU A 49 13.26 2.76 -0.63
CA LEU A 49 13.90 2.19 0.55
C LEU A 49 14.98 3.13 1.10
#